data_AF-A0A1Y0ID65-F1
#
_entry.id   AF-A0A1Y0ID65-F1
#
_cell.length_a   1.000
_cell.length_b   1.000
_cell.length_c   1.000
_cell.angle_alpha   90.00
_cell.angle_beta   90.00
_cell.angle_gamma   90.00
#
_symmetry.space_group_name_H-M   'P 1'
#
loop_
_entity.id
_entity.type
_entity.pdbx_description
1 polymer ?
#
loop_
_entity_poly.entity_id
_entity_poly.type
_entity_poly.pdbx_seq_one_letter_code
_entity_poly.pdbx_strand_id
1 'polypeptide(L)'
;MKDPKQKVYASYYPLKSLTIIDLGAMHDLFIDYYHNVDFAVFYQDLSKKDGAILLRERRSKKIVGFSTLQLIPLECGSRKVKGVFSGDTIVDRRYWGNRALLSCFVRTLFKFKIKDIRTPLYWLLISKGYKTYLVLANNFPKHYPHHAKSSSSRMATVIDNYCQTLYPDAYDRSRQLLDFGEGYQKLKEDVAGITDKMKSENPKIRYFEEKNPTWRDGTELPCVGEVSYSVFLVVLKKITREFLARFKTRNAVRASL
;
A
#
# COMPACT_ATOMS: atom_id res chain seq x y z
N MET A 1 -4.27 -30.93 -2.04
CA MET A 1 -4.80 -29.79 -1.25
C MET A 1 -5.00 -28.57 -2.16
N LYS A 2 -6.20 -27.97 -2.20
CA LYS A 2 -6.52 -26.82 -3.08
C LYS A 2 -5.85 -25.54 -2.56
N ASP A 3 -5.17 -24.80 -3.44
CA ASP A 3 -4.44 -23.55 -3.15
C ASP A 3 -5.32 -22.52 -2.36
N PRO A 4 -4.99 -22.22 -1.09
CA PRO A 4 -5.77 -21.31 -0.25
C PRO A 4 -5.79 -19.86 -0.77
N LYS A 5 -4.85 -19.48 -1.66
CA LYS A 5 -4.73 -18.12 -2.23
C LYS A 5 -5.95 -17.68 -3.05
N GLN A 6 -6.86 -18.60 -3.38
CA GLN A 6 -7.86 -18.41 -4.44
C GLN A 6 -9.26 -18.05 -3.93
N LYS A 7 -9.47 -17.98 -2.61
CA LYS A 7 -10.80 -17.79 -2.02
C LYS A 7 -10.87 -16.55 -1.14
N VAL A 8 -10.38 -15.41 -1.59
CA VAL A 8 -10.54 -14.16 -0.85
C VAL A 8 -11.33 -13.12 -1.64
N TYR A 9 -11.92 -12.17 -0.91
CA TYR A 9 -12.50 -10.95 -1.45
C TYR A 9 -12.19 -9.79 -0.51
N ALA A 10 -12.15 -8.58 -1.03
CA ALA A 10 -11.86 -7.39 -0.26
C ALA A 10 -12.94 -6.33 -0.46
N SER A 11 -13.32 -5.67 0.63
CA SER A 11 -14.33 -4.62 0.66
C SER A 11 -13.87 -3.49 1.56
N TYR A 12 -14.14 -2.25 1.16
CA TYR A 12 -13.91 -1.07 1.98
C TYR A 12 -15.10 -0.80 2.91
N TYR A 13 -14.79 -0.52 4.16
CA TYR A 13 -15.73 -0.15 5.21
C TYR A 13 -15.29 1.19 5.81
N PRO A 14 -16.14 2.24 5.77
CA PRO A 14 -15.95 3.41 6.62
C PRO A 14 -15.79 3.00 8.08
N LEU A 15 -15.01 3.75 8.87
CA LEU A 15 -14.75 3.44 10.28
C LEU A 15 -16.05 3.16 11.07
N LYS A 16 -17.06 4.02 10.89
CA LYS A 16 -18.39 3.89 11.51
C LYS A 16 -19.18 2.62 11.17
N SER A 17 -18.73 1.84 10.19
CA SER A 17 -19.37 0.59 9.77
C SER A 17 -18.60 -0.66 10.20
N LEU A 18 -17.45 -0.49 10.83
CA LEU A 18 -16.70 -1.59 11.45
C LEU A 18 -17.37 -1.96 12.78
N THR A 19 -17.66 -3.24 12.96
CA THR A 19 -18.24 -3.76 14.20
C THR A 19 -17.17 -4.10 15.21
N ILE A 20 -17.52 -4.23 16.50
CA ILE A 20 -16.56 -4.67 17.54
C ILE A 20 -15.95 -6.05 17.21
N ILE A 21 -16.70 -6.92 16.53
CA ILE A 21 -16.22 -8.23 16.06
C ILE A 21 -15.14 -8.04 14.98
N ASP A 22 -15.33 -7.08 14.07
CA ASP A 22 -14.31 -6.75 13.06
C ASP A 22 -13.06 -6.18 13.70
N LEU A 23 -13.22 -5.29 14.67
CA LEU A 23 -12.10 -4.69 15.41
C LEU A 23 -11.29 -5.73 16.17
N GLY A 24 -11.95 -6.65 16.87
CA GLY A 24 -11.29 -7.77 17.55
C GLY A 24 -10.53 -8.65 16.56
N ALA A 25 -11.16 -9.06 15.46
CA ALA A 25 -10.49 -9.90 14.45
C ALA A 25 -9.34 -9.18 13.71
N MET A 26 -9.42 -7.86 13.55
CA MET A 26 -8.29 -7.06 13.04
C MET A 26 -7.15 -6.99 14.06
N HIS A 27 -7.46 -6.81 15.35
CA HIS A 27 -6.47 -6.78 16.43
C HIS A 27 -5.79 -8.13 16.62
N ASP A 28 -6.55 -9.24 16.62
CA ASP A 28 -6.01 -10.61 16.68
C ASP A 28 -5.00 -10.85 15.55
N LEU A 29 -5.34 -10.41 14.33
CA LEU A 29 -4.41 -10.50 13.19
C LEU A 29 -3.23 -9.54 13.32
N PHE A 30 -3.40 -8.41 14.02
CA PHE A 30 -2.35 -7.41 14.20
C PHE A 30 -1.27 -7.89 15.17
N ILE A 31 -1.65 -8.51 16.30
CA ILE A 31 -0.72 -9.02 17.31
C ILE A 31 0.12 -10.21 16.81
N ASP A 32 -0.36 -10.96 15.81
CA ASP A 32 0.42 -12.01 15.15
C ASP A 32 1.66 -11.45 14.40
N TYR A 33 1.66 -10.14 14.09
CA TYR A 33 2.70 -9.49 13.29
C TYR A 33 3.49 -8.43 14.06
N TYR A 34 2.97 -7.91 15.17
CA TYR A 34 3.58 -6.86 15.97
C TYR A 34 3.60 -7.24 17.45
N HIS A 35 4.73 -7.00 18.13
CA HIS A 35 4.88 -7.31 19.55
C HIS A 35 4.15 -6.29 20.44
N ASN A 36 3.49 -6.77 21.50
CA ASN A 36 3.00 -6.00 22.65
C ASN A 36 2.04 -4.83 22.34
N VAL A 37 1.11 -4.98 21.39
CA VAL A 37 0.10 -3.95 21.14
C VAL A 37 -1.23 -4.32 21.79
N ASP A 38 -1.56 -3.61 22.88
CA ASP A 38 -2.87 -3.67 23.52
C ASP A 38 -3.98 -3.23 22.53
N PHE A 39 -5.15 -3.84 22.65
CA PHE A 39 -6.34 -3.47 21.89
C PHE A 39 -6.65 -1.97 21.99
N ALA A 40 -6.46 -1.35 23.16
CA ALA A 40 -6.71 0.07 23.37
C ALA A 40 -5.83 0.95 22.46
N VAL A 41 -4.54 0.60 22.33
CA VAL A 41 -3.58 1.32 21.47
C VAL A 41 -3.94 1.12 20.00
N PHE A 42 -4.25 -0.12 19.61
CA PHE A 42 -4.71 -0.44 18.26
C PHE A 42 -5.98 0.36 17.89
N TYR A 43 -6.97 0.38 18.78
CA TYR A 43 -8.21 1.10 18.57
C TYR A 43 -7.98 2.62 18.46
N GLN A 44 -7.11 3.18 19.30
CA GLN A 44 -6.79 4.60 19.28
C GLN A 44 -6.07 5.03 17.98
N ASP A 45 -5.22 4.18 17.39
CA ASP A 45 -4.68 4.48 16.06
C ASP A 45 -5.76 4.37 14.98
N LEU A 46 -6.55 3.28 15.01
CA LEU A 46 -7.61 3.05 14.04
C LEU A 46 -8.69 4.15 14.06
N SER A 47 -8.99 4.73 15.23
CA SER A 47 -9.98 5.79 15.39
C SER A 47 -9.59 7.10 14.69
N LYS A 48 -8.31 7.27 14.32
CA LYS A 48 -7.80 8.41 13.54
C LYS A 48 -7.98 8.21 12.04
N LYS A 49 -8.42 7.02 11.59
CA LYS A 49 -8.57 6.65 10.19
C LYS A 49 -10.02 6.83 9.72
N ASP A 50 -10.21 6.98 8.41
CA ASP A 50 -11.54 7.12 7.81
C ASP A 50 -12.23 5.76 7.56
N GLY A 51 -11.44 4.69 7.52
CA GLY A 51 -11.95 3.34 7.35
C GLY A 51 -10.87 2.31 7.07
N ALA A 52 -11.30 1.10 6.74
CA ALA A 52 -10.41 -0.01 6.42
C ALA A 52 -10.92 -0.82 5.24
N ILE A 53 -10.00 -1.37 4.46
CA ILE A 53 -10.29 -2.44 3.52
C ILE A 53 -10.09 -3.75 4.26
N LEU A 54 -11.12 -4.58 4.33
CA LEU A 54 -11.04 -5.91 4.94
C LEU A 54 -10.90 -6.96 3.85
N LEU A 55 -9.89 -7.81 3.97
CA LEU A 55 -9.70 -9.01 3.17
C LEU A 55 -10.28 -10.21 3.91
N ARG A 56 -11.27 -10.87 3.31
CA ARG A 56 -11.95 -12.01 3.93
C ARG A 56 -11.80 -13.26 3.11
N GLU A 57 -11.65 -14.38 3.81
CA GLU A 57 -11.79 -15.69 3.18
C GLU A 57 -13.26 -15.95 2.82
N ARG A 58 -13.52 -16.44 1.61
CA ARG A 58 -14.86 -16.55 1.02
C ARG A 58 -15.75 -17.53 1.76
N ARG A 59 -15.18 -18.64 2.26
CA ARG A 59 -15.94 -19.73 2.89
C ARG A 59 -16.24 -19.40 4.35
N SER A 60 -15.21 -19.16 5.14
CA SER A 60 -15.34 -18.89 6.58
C SER A 60 -15.72 -17.45 6.93
N LYS A 61 -15.61 -16.51 5.98
CA LYS A 61 -15.79 -15.06 6.19
C LYS A 61 -14.80 -14.43 7.18
N LYS A 62 -13.84 -15.19 7.69
CA LYS A 62 -12.78 -14.71 8.58
C LYS A 62 -11.98 -13.60 7.90
N ILE A 63 -11.64 -12.57 8.68
CA ILE A 63 -10.67 -11.55 8.28
C ILE A 63 -9.30 -12.23 8.23
N VAL A 64 -8.66 -12.14 7.07
CA VAL A 64 -7.32 -12.70 6.81
C VAL A 64 -6.35 -11.62 6.31
N GLY A 65 -6.76 -10.36 6.42
CA GLY A 65 -5.97 -9.20 6.10
C GLY A 65 -6.80 -7.93 6.17
N PHE A 66 -6.13 -6.80 6.35
CA PHE A 66 -6.75 -5.49 6.25
C PHE A 66 -5.74 -4.43 5.79
N SER A 67 -6.25 -3.27 5.40
CA SER A 67 -5.46 -2.06 5.14
C SER A 67 -6.25 -0.85 5.63
N THR A 68 -5.71 -0.08 6.58
CA THR A 68 -6.36 1.12 7.12
C THR A 68 -6.10 2.32 6.22
N LEU A 69 -7.11 3.19 6.06
CA LEU A 69 -7.06 4.33 5.17
C LEU A 69 -7.43 5.62 5.91
N GLN A 70 -6.61 6.65 5.72
CA GLN A 70 -6.89 8.00 6.21
C GLN A 70 -6.89 8.98 5.03
N LEU A 71 -7.92 9.81 4.93
CA LEU A 71 -7.99 10.94 4.01
C LEU A 71 -7.41 12.16 4.71
N ILE A 72 -6.43 12.78 4.06
CA ILE A 72 -5.69 13.89 4.61
C ILE A 72 -5.88 15.08 3.68
N PRO A 73 -6.53 16.18 4.13
CA PRO A 73 -6.50 17.41 3.37
C PRO A 73 -5.07 17.95 3.35
N LEU A 74 -4.60 18.34 2.17
CA LEU A 74 -3.27 18.91 1.98
C LEU A 74 -3.39 20.19 1.16
N GLU A 75 -2.43 21.08 1.33
CA GLU A 75 -2.28 22.28 0.52
C GLU A 75 -1.01 22.19 -0.31
N CYS A 76 -1.04 22.65 -1.55
CA CYS A 76 0.13 22.69 -2.43
C CYS A 76 0.15 24.06 -3.11
N GLY A 77 0.85 25.02 -2.50
CA GLY A 77 0.68 26.44 -2.82
C GLY A 77 -0.75 26.88 -2.55
N SER A 78 -1.39 27.55 -3.52
CA SER A 78 -2.78 28.01 -3.40
C SER A 78 -3.85 26.94 -3.69
N ARG A 79 -3.45 25.70 -4.01
CA ARG A 79 -4.39 24.63 -4.39
C ARG A 79 -4.61 23.63 -3.27
N LYS A 80 -5.88 23.37 -2.97
CA LYS A 80 -6.30 22.26 -2.11
C LYS A 80 -6.13 20.94 -2.86
N VAL A 81 -5.52 19.96 -2.19
CA VAL A 81 -5.38 18.58 -2.68
C VAL A 81 -5.77 17.61 -1.57
N LYS A 82 -6.04 16.36 -1.92
CA LYS A 82 -6.37 15.30 -0.96
C LYS A 82 -5.32 14.20 -1.05
N GLY A 83 -4.80 13.79 0.09
CA GLY A 83 -4.03 12.58 0.28
C GLY A 83 -4.91 11.44 0.76
N VAL A 84 -4.61 10.22 0.34
CA VAL A 84 -5.07 8.99 0.96
C VAL A 84 -3.82 8.30 1.48
N PHE A 85 -3.67 8.25 2.79
CA PHE A 85 -2.59 7.53 3.44
C PHE A 85 -3.05 6.10 3.72
N SER A 86 -2.27 5.12 3.27
CA SER A 86 -2.46 3.72 3.65
C SER A 86 -1.62 3.45 4.89
N GLY A 87 -2.27 3.27 6.03
CA GLY A 87 -1.60 2.89 7.27
C GLY A 87 -1.35 1.39 7.32
N ASP A 88 -1.59 0.79 8.49
CA ASP A 88 -1.39 -0.63 8.75
C ASP A 88 -2.02 -1.50 7.68
N THR A 89 -1.16 -2.28 7.03
CA THR A 89 -1.56 -3.22 5.99
C THR A 89 -1.02 -4.59 6.31
N ILE A 90 -1.90 -5.47 6.79
CA ILE A 90 -1.56 -6.83 7.18
C ILE A 90 -2.31 -7.79 6.27
N VAL A 91 -1.62 -8.83 5.84
CA VAL A 91 -2.23 -9.97 5.15
C VAL A 91 -1.61 -11.22 5.73
N ASP A 92 -2.44 -12.18 6.11
CA ASP A 92 -2.01 -13.50 6.53
C ASP A 92 -1.12 -14.12 5.44
N ARG A 93 0.04 -14.68 5.84
CA ARG A 93 1.06 -15.22 4.92
C ARG A 93 0.50 -16.23 3.92
N ARG A 94 -0.51 -17.01 4.30
CA ARG A 94 -1.17 -18.02 3.45
C ARG A 94 -1.85 -17.40 2.24
N TYR A 95 -2.18 -16.11 2.31
CA TYR A 95 -2.88 -15.36 1.28
C TYR A 95 -1.98 -14.35 0.55
N TRP A 96 -0.68 -14.31 0.84
CA TRP A 96 0.26 -13.42 0.12
C TRP A 96 0.26 -13.66 -1.39
N GLY A 97 0.48 -12.57 -2.13
CA GLY A 97 0.48 -12.57 -3.61
C GLY A 97 -0.92 -12.47 -4.24
N ASN A 98 -2.00 -12.52 -3.45
CA ASN A 98 -3.33 -12.23 -3.97
C ASN A 98 -3.48 -10.73 -4.30
N ARG A 99 -4.33 -10.41 -5.30
CA ARG A 99 -4.58 -9.01 -5.72
C ARG A 99 -5.87 -8.42 -5.20
N ALA A 100 -6.65 -9.14 -4.39
CA ALA A 100 -7.97 -8.67 -3.97
C ALA A 100 -7.87 -7.37 -3.17
N LEU A 101 -6.91 -7.27 -2.25
CA LEU A 101 -6.67 -6.08 -1.45
C LEU A 101 -6.30 -4.87 -2.32
N LEU A 102 -5.27 -4.99 -3.18
CA LEU A 102 -4.85 -3.92 -4.10
C LEU A 102 -5.98 -3.51 -5.06
N SER A 103 -6.75 -4.48 -5.56
CA SER A 103 -7.88 -4.21 -6.46
C SER A 103 -8.98 -3.43 -5.74
N CYS A 104 -9.29 -3.80 -4.50
CA CYS A 104 -10.24 -3.06 -3.68
C CYS A 104 -9.73 -1.65 -3.37
N PHE A 105 -8.45 -1.51 -3.03
CA PHE A 105 -7.81 -0.22 -2.78
C PHE A 105 -7.96 0.73 -3.96
N VAL A 106 -7.61 0.29 -5.16
CA VAL A 106 -7.72 1.12 -6.37
C VAL A 106 -9.18 1.48 -6.68
N ARG A 107 -10.13 0.55 -6.46
CA ARG A 107 -11.57 0.84 -6.59
C ARG A 107 -12.04 1.87 -5.56
N THR A 108 -11.53 1.80 -4.33
CA THR A 108 -11.85 2.77 -3.27
C THR A 108 -11.30 4.15 -3.59
N LEU A 109 -10.05 4.25 -4.04
CA LEU A 109 -9.46 5.50 -4.52
C LEU A 109 -10.26 6.10 -5.68
N PHE A 110 -10.72 5.27 -6.62
CA PHE A 110 -11.56 5.72 -7.72
C PHE A 110 -12.92 6.26 -7.24
N LYS A 111 -13.56 5.60 -6.26
CA LYS A 111 -14.78 6.12 -5.63
C LYS A 111 -14.56 7.47 -4.96
N PHE A 112 -13.45 7.65 -4.24
CA PHE A 112 -13.09 8.94 -3.65
C PHE A 112 -12.87 10.01 -4.72
N LYS A 113 -12.20 9.66 -5.82
CA LYS A 113 -11.97 10.58 -6.93
C LYS A 113 -13.24 10.99 -7.67
N ILE A 114 -14.23 10.10 -7.80
CA ILE A 114 -15.53 10.45 -8.40
C ILE A 114 -16.33 11.39 -7.50
N LYS A 115 -16.30 11.18 -6.18
CA LYS A 115 -17.00 12.06 -5.22
C LYS A 115 -16.49 13.50 -5.23
N ASP A 116 -15.22 13.71 -5.60
CA ASP A 116 -14.62 15.03 -5.74
C ASP A 116 -13.64 15.05 -6.93
N ILE A 117 -14.20 15.23 -8.13
CA ILE A 117 -13.44 15.17 -9.38
C ILE A 117 -12.49 16.38 -9.54
N ARG A 118 -12.84 17.54 -8.97
CA ARG A 118 -12.10 18.79 -9.11
C ARG A 118 -10.84 18.83 -8.26
N THR A 119 -10.87 18.21 -7.08
CA THR A 119 -9.71 18.15 -6.20
C THR A 119 -8.74 17.03 -6.63
N PRO A 120 -7.44 17.32 -6.84
CA PRO A 120 -6.43 16.28 -7.04
C PRO A 120 -6.39 15.31 -5.86
N LEU A 121 -6.32 14.01 -6.16
CA LEU A 121 -6.24 12.95 -5.16
C LEU A 121 -4.93 12.19 -5.34
N TYR A 122 -4.21 12.01 -4.26
CA TYR A 122 -2.91 11.35 -4.22
C TYR A 122 -2.94 10.18 -3.25
N TRP A 123 -2.37 9.04 -3.63
CA TRP A 123 -2.01 8.01 -2.67
C TRP A 123 -0.67 8.39 -2.04
N LEU A 124 -0.67 8.58 -0.73
CA LEU A 124 0.52 8.83 0.08
C LEU A 124 1.04 7.48 0.59
N LEU A 125 2.30 7.19 0.33
CA LEU A 125 2.91 5.90 0.67
C LEU A 125 4.30 6.12 1.22
N ILE A 126 4.62 5.53 2.35
CA ILE A 126 6.00 5.44 2.83
C ILE A 126 6.52 4.04 2.52
N SER A 127 7.62 3.98 1.79
CA SER A 127 8.20 2.72 1.31
C SER A 127 9.37 2.30 2.18
N LYS A 128 9.08 1.45 3.16
CA LYS A 128 10.08 0.76 3.97
C LYS A 128 11.05 -0.12 3.19
N GLY A 129 10.63 -0.62 2.03
CA GLY A 129 11.46 -1.49 1.20
C GLY A 129 11.00 -1.51 -0.26
N TYR A 130 11.86 -2.06 -1.12
CA TYR A 130 11.64 -2.04 -2.57
C TYR A 130 10.33 -2.72 -3.01
N LYS A 131 9.84 -3.74 -2.27
CA LYS A 131 8.57 -4.40 -2.57
C LYS A 131 7.40 -3.43 -2.48
N THR A 132 7.36 -2.61 -1.43
CA THR A 132 6.35 -1.56 -1.23
C THR A 132 6.44 -0.49 -2.32
N TYR A 133 7.66 -0.03 -2.62
CA TYR A 133 7.89 0.89 -3.74
C TYR A 133 7.38 0.33 -5.09
N LEU A 134 7.62 -0.95 -5.36
CA LEU A 134 7.15 -1.61 -6.57
C LEU A 134 5.62 -1.72 -6.65
N VAL A 135 4.89 -1.75 -5.54
CA VAL A 135 3.41 -1.67 -5.58
C VAL A 135 2.98 -0.34 -6.19
N LEU A 136 3.59 0.76 -5.79
CA LEU A 136 3.33 2.07 -6.39
C LEU A 136 3.82 2.12 -7.85
N ALA A 137 5.11 1.86 -8.07
CA ALA A 137 5.77 2.07 -9.35
C ALA A 137 5.24 1.17 -10.49
N ASN A 138 4.60 0.04 -10.14
CA ASN A 138 3.97 -0.84 -11.13
C ASN A 138 2.50 -0.53 -11.41
N ASN A 139 1.81 0.20 -10.53
CA ASN A 139 0.36 0.40 -10.64
C ASN A 139 -0.05 1.86 -10.88
N PHE A 140 0.81 2.82 -10.55
CA PHE A 140 0.53 4.26 -10.70
C PHE A 140 1.45 4.86 -11.76
N PRO A 141 1.00 5.05 -13.02
CA PRO A 141 1.86 5.58 -14.09
C PRO A 141 2.38 7.01 -13.83
N LYS A 142 1.65 7.76 -13.01
CA LYS A 142 2.03 9.06 -12.48
C LYS A 142 2.31 8.90 -11.00
N HIS A 143 3.57 8.68 -10.66
CA HIS A 143 4.04 8.61 -9.29
C HIS A 143 5.35 9.37 -9.15
N TYR A 144 5.77 9.61 -7.92
CA TYR A 144 7.05 10.17 -7.56
C TYR A 144 7.51 9.56 -6.22
N PRO A 145 8.80 9.27 -6.02
CA PRO A 145 9.90 9.31 -6.99
C PRO A 145 9.76 8.29 -8.13
N HIS A 146 10.12 8.66 -9.37
CA HIS A 146 9.93 7.83 -10.57
C HIS A 146 11.26 7.57 -11.30
N HIS A 147 11.63 6.29 -11.45
CA HIS A 147 12.93 5.89 -12.03
C HIS A 147 13.26 6.49 -13.42
N ALA A 148 12.27 6.65 -14.29
CA ALA A 148 12.47 7.13 -15.67
C ALA A 148 11.97 8.57 -15.94
N LYS A 149 11.45 9.29 -14.93
CA LYS A 149 10.91 10.64 -15.12
C LYS A 149 11.51 11.55 -14.06
N SER A 150 12.12 12.65 -14.50
CA SER A 150 12.60 13.68 -13.58
C SER A 150 11.43 14.26 -12.76
N SER A 151 11.79 14.79 -11.59
CA SER A 151 10.88 15.30 -10.56
C SER A 151 9.69 16.07 -11.12
N SER A 152 8.47 15.61 -10.79
CA SER A 152 7.31 16.50 -10.90
C SER A 152 7.32 17.37 -9.65
N SER A 153 7.66 18.66 -9.81
CA SER A 153 7.77 19.63 -8.70
C SER A 153 6.56 19.56 -7.75
N ARG A 154 5.35 19.43 -8.29
CA ARG A 154 4.12 19.29 -7.51
C ARG A 154 4.07 18.05 -6.60
N MET A 155 4.41 16.87 -7.12
CA MET A 155 4.39 15.65 -6.31
C MET A 155 5.49 15.67 -5.24
N ALA A 156 6.65 16.29 -5.52
CA ALA A 156 7.67 16.52 -4.52
C ALA A 156 7.15 17.45 -3.39
N THR A 157 6.44 18.53 -3.72
CA THR A 157 5.79 19.39 -2.73
C THR A 157 4.73 18.65 -1.91
N VAL A 158 3.94 17.77 -2.53
CA VAL A 158 2.98 16.93 -1.79
C VAL A 158 3.70 16.04 -0.78
N ILE A 159 4.84 15.44 -1.16
CA ILE A 159 5.68 14.65 -0.25
C ILE A 159 6.17 15.51 0.92
N ASP A 160 6.81 16.64 0.65
CA ASP A 160 7.31 17.54 1.69
C ASP A 160 6.20 17.89 2.68
N ASN A 161 5.02 18.25 2.18
CA ASN A 161 3.92 18.71 3.02
C ASN A 161 3.36 17.59 3.91
N TYR A 162 3.11 16.39 3.37
CA TYR A 162 2.59 15.32 4.21
C TYR A 162 3.65 14.78 5.17
N CYS A 163 4.92 14.71 4.78
CA CYS A 163 5.97 14.25 5.68
C CYS A 163 6.17 15.25 6.82
N GLN A 164 6.20 16.56 6.52
CA GLN A 164 6.29 17.59 7.56
C GLN A 164 5.06 17.59 8.49
N THR A 165 3.87 17.30 7.96
CA THR A 165 2.63 17.29 8.76
C THR A 165 2.53 16.05 9.65
N LEU A 166 2.88 14.87 9.13
CA LEU A 166 2.67 13.60 9.82
C LEU A 166 3.89 13.13 10.61
N TYR A 167 5.08 13.53 10.20
CA TYR A 167 6.36 13.05 10.71
C TYR A 167 7.41 14.18 10.79
N PRO A 168 7.09 15.32 11.45
CA PRO A 168 7.97 16.49 11.47
C PRO A 168 9.37 16.17 12.02
N ASP A 169 9.45 15.30 13.02
CA ASP A 169 10.71 14.96 13.71
C ASP A 169 11.54 13.91 12.96
N ALA A 170 10.90 13.14 12.08
CA ALA A 170 11.55 12.06 11.33
C ALA A 170 11.88 12.44 9.88
N TYR A 171 11.31 13.54 9.36
CA TYR A 171 11.49 13.89 7.96
C TYR A 171 12.77 14.68 7.70
N ASP A 172 13.75 14.03 7.10
CA ASP A 172 14.92 14.70 6.54
C ASP A 172 14.57 15.26 5.15
N ARG A 173 14.28 16.55 5.11
CA ARG A 173 13.95 17.26 3.87
C ARG A 173 15.10 17.29 2.85
N SER A 174 16.35 17.30 3.31
CA SER A 174 17.52 17.36 2.43
C SER A 174 17.70 16.05 1.66
N ARG A 175 17.50 14.93 2.35
CA ARG A 175 17.57 13.57 1.78
C ARG A 175 16.24 13.13 1.16
N GLN A 176 15.14 13.80 1.49
CA GLN A 176 13.76 13.39 1.21
C GLN A 176 13.47 11.97 1.72
N LEU A 177 13.91 11.67 2.93
CA LEU A 177 13.75 10.37 3.59
C LEU A 177 13.11 10.54 4.97
N LEU A 178 12.45 9.49 5.44
CA LEU A 178 11.99 9.40 6.81
C LEU A 178 12.97 8.54 7.60
N ASP A 179 13.54 9.13 8.65
CA ASP A 179 14.40 8.47 9.61
C ASP A 179 13.77 8.56 11.01
N PHE A 180 13.28 7.43 11.50
CA PHE A 180 12.61 7.34 12.79
C PHE A 180 13.59 7.09 13.95
N GLY A 181 14.90 7.09 13.70
CA GLY A 181 15.93 6.94 14.72
C GLY A 181 16.15 5.50 15.23
N GLU A 182 17.01 5.39 16.24
CA GLU A 182 17.38 4.10 16.84
C GLU A 182 16.23 3.51 17.65
N GLY A 183 15.80 2.30 17.29
CA GLY A 183 14.66 1.60 17.92
C GLY A 183 13.44 1.44 17.01
N TYR A 184 13.42 2.09 15.85
CA TYR A 184 12.38 1.84 14.85
C TYR A 184 12.48 0.41 14.30
N GLN A 185 11.33 -0.25 14.09
CA GLN A 185 11.27 -1.64 13.63
C GLN A 185 11.95 -1.79 12.27
N LYS A 186 13.16 -2.35 12.22
CA LYS A 186 13.85 -2.65 10.95
C LYS A 186 13.19 -3.85 10.25
N LEU A 187 13.26 -3.90 8.92
CA LEU A 187 12.89 -5.13 8.20
C LEU A 187 13.91 -6.23 8.57
N LYS A 188 13.44 -7.43 8.96
CA LYS A 188 14.31 -8.58 9.23
C LYS A 188 15.20 -8.87 8.01
N GLU A 189 16.50 -9.01 8.23
CA GLU A 189 17.55 -9.12 7.19
C GLU A 189 17.26 -10.23 6.16
N ASP A 190 16.70 -11.36 6.62
CA ASP A 190 16.49 -12.57 5.82
C ASP A 190 15.32 -12.48 4.82
N VAL A 191 14.49 -11.43 4.87
CA VAL A 191 13.18 -11.41 4.18
C VAL A 191 13.19 -10.58 2.88
N ALA A 192 14.20 -9.74 2.63
CA ALA A 192 14.14 -8.79 1.50
C ALA A 192 15.45 -8.15 1.01
N GLY A 193 16.61 -8.83 1.04
CA GLY A 193 17.84 -8.29 0.44
C GLY A 193 17.69 -7.93 -1.05
N ILE A 194 18.20 -6.76 -1.45
CA ILE A 194 18.34 -6.38 -2.86
C ILE A 194 19.67 -6.98 -3.37
N THR A 195 19.59 -7.84 -4.38
CA THR A 195 20.77 -8.42 -5.05
C THR A 195 21.15 -7.62 -6.30
N ASP A 196 22.40 -7.72 -6.74
CA ASP A 196 22.84 -7.04 -7.98
C ASP A 196 22.09 -7.52 -9.22
N LYS A 197 21.73 -8.81 -9.27
CA LYS A 197 20.87 -9.37 -10.32
C LYS A 197 19.50 -8.68 -10.37
N MET A 198 18.89 -8.42 -9.21
CA MET A 198 17.60 -7.72 -9.17
C MET A 198 17.71 -6.26 -9.66
N LYS A 199 18.84 -5.60 -9.43
CA LYS A 199 19.10 -4.23 -9.88
C LYS A 199 19.36 -4.12 -11.37
N SER A 200 20.01 -5.12 -11.96
CA SER A 200 20.22 -5.17 -13.40
C SER A 200 18.93 -5.48 -14.15
N GLU A 201 18.12 -6.42 -13.64
CA GLU A 201 16.86 -6.84 -14.27
C GLU A 201 15.71 -5.84 -14.06
N ASN A 202 15.75 -5.04 -12.99
CA ASN A 202 14.65 -4.13 -12.66
C ASN A 202 15.16 -2.72 -12.28
N PRO A 203 15.11 -1.76 -13.23
CA PRO A 203 15.51 -0.37 -13.00
C PRO A 203 14.79 0.32 -11.83
N LYS A 204 13.56 -0.11 -11.48
CA LYS A 204 12.82 0.45 -10.36
C LYS A 204 13.42 0.02 -9.01
N ILE A 205 13.94 -1.20 -8.91
CA ILE A 205 14.60 -1.69 -7.69
C ILE A 205 15.91 -0.93 -7.50
N ARG A 206 16.69 -0.81 -8.57
CA ARG A 206 17.93 -0.02 -8.55
C ARG A 206 17.68 1.42 -8.11
N TYR A 207 16.69 2.08 -8.72
CA TYR A 207 16.33 3.46 -8.38
C TYR A 207 15.84 3.62 -6.93
N PHE A 208 15.14 2.63 -6.37
CA PHE A 208 14.77 2.63 -4.96
C PHE A 208 16.01 2.64 -4.05
N GLU A 209 17.00 1.77 -4.32
CA GLU A 209 18.24 1.72 -3.53
C GLU A 209 19.07 3.00 -3.69
N GLU A 210 19.11 3.58 -4.90
CA GLU A 210 19.77 4.87 -5.15
C GLU A 210 19.12 6.02 -4.37
N LYS A 211 17.80 6.04 -4.26
CA LYS A 211 17.05 7.09 -3.54
C LYS A 211 17.04 6.90 -2.04
N ASN A 212 17.19 5.67 -1.57
CA ASN A 212 17.24 5.37 -0.16
C ASN A 212 18.37 4.37 0.12
N PRO A 213 19.64 4.80 0.14
CA PRO A 213 20.78 3.90 0.36
C PRO A 213 20.79 3.28 1.77
N THR A 214 20.21 3.97 2.75
CA THR A 214 20.10 3.56 4.16
C THR A 214 18.81 2.79 4.46
N TRP A 215 18.14 2.24 3.44
CA TRP A 215 16.89 1.49 3.64
C TRP A 215 17.06 0.27 4.55
N ARG A 216 18.28 -0.30 4.60
CA ARG A 216 18.66 -1.39 5.51
C ARG A 216 18.70 -0.93 6.97
N ASP A 217 19.07 0.33 7.19
CA ASP A 217 19.18 0.91 8.53
C ASP A 217 17.81 1.28 9.11
N GLY A 218 16.74 1.22 8.30
CA GLY A 218 15.37 1.47 8.72
C GLY A 218 14.77 2.77 8.18
N THR A 219 15.54 3.56 7.44
CA THR A 219 15.01 4.75 6.77
C THR A 219 14.01 4.35 5.68
N GLU A 220 12.93 5.11 5.55
CA GLU A 220 11.87 4.81 4.59
C GLU A 220 11.78 5.88 3.51
N LEU A 221 11.42 5.49 2.29
CA LEU A 221 11.30 6.40 1.14
C LEU A 221 9.85 6.91 1.02
N PRO A 222 9.57 8.19 1.29
CA PRO A 222 8.27 8.79 1.01
C PRO A 222 7.99 8.77 -0.49
N CYS A 223 6.77 8.40 -0.83
CA CYS A 223 6.31 8.27 -2.21
C CYS A 223 4.89 8.82 -2.34
N VAL A 224 4.52 9.15 -3.57
CA VAL A 224 3.17 9.60 -3.91
C VAL A 224 2.74 9.11 -5.29
N GLY A 225 1.48 8.70 -5.41
CA GLY A 225 0.86 8.31 -6.68
C GLY A 225 -0.36 9.17 -7.00
N GLU A 226 -0.42 9.79 -8.18
CA GLU A 226 -1.61 10.51 -8.62
C GLU A 226 -2.73 9.51 -8.95
N VAL A 227 -3.87 9.65 -8.26
CA VAL A 227 -5.06 8.86 -8.56
C VAL A 227 -5.71 9.43 -9.82
N SER A 228 -5.50 8.74 -10.93
CA SER A 228 -6.05 9.08 -12.24
C SER A 228 -6.72 7.86 -12.88
N TYR A 229 -7.50 8.10 -13.94
CA TYR A 229 -8.17 7.02 -14.68
C TYR A 229 -7.19 5.96 -15.22
N SER A 230 -5.95 6.35 -15.52
CA SER A 230 -4.91 5.41 -15.99
C SER A 230 -4.56 4.33 -14.97
N VAL A 231 -4.60 4.65 -13.67
CA VAL A 231 -4.37 3.70 -12.57
C VAL A 231 -5.41 2.58 -12.62
N PHE A 232 -6.68 2.96 -12.80
CA PHE A 232 -7.79 2.01 -12.88
C PHE A 232 -7.63 1.07 -14.09
N LEU A 233 -7.27 1.61 -15.26
CA LEU A 233 -7.03 0.80 -16.46
C LEU A 233 -5.87 -0.18 -16.28
N VAL A 234 -4.76 0.25 -15.68
CA VAL A 234 -3.59 -0.63 -15.44
C VAL A 234 -3.97 -1.80 -14.54
N VAL A 235 -4.69 -1.53 -13.46
CA VAL A 235 -5.09 -2.55 -12.48
C VAL A 235 -6.15 -3.48 -13.07
N LEU A 236 -7.11 -2.95 -13.82
CA LEU A 236 -8.12 -3.74 -14.51
C LEU A 236 -7.49 -4.70 -15.53
N LYS A 237 -6.58 -4.20 -16.39
CA LYS A 237 -5.84 -5.04 -17.36
C LYS A 237 -5.06 -6.16 -16.67
N LYS A 238 -4.48 -5.87 -15.51
CA LYS A 238 -3.75 -6.85 -14.70
C LYS A 238 -4.65 -7.96 -14.15
N ILE A 239 -5.85 -7.61 -13.71
CA ILE A 239 -6.86 -8.56 -13.21
C ILE A 239 -7.40 -9.43 -14.35
N THR A 240 -7.77 -8.83 -15.49
CA THR A 240 -8.31 -9.57 -16.63
C THR A 240 -7.29 -10.55 -17.21
N ARG A 241 -6.01 -10.14 -17.31
CA ARG A 241 -4.93 -11.03 -17.76
C ARG A 241 -4.74 -12.24 -16.85
N GLU A 242 -4.79 -12.06 -15.54
CA GLU A 242 -4.71 -13.19 -14.60
C GLU A 242 -5.93 -14.11 -14.68
N PHE A 243 -7.12 -13.54 -14.84
CA PHE A 243 -8.34 -14.33 -15.01
C PHE A 243 -8.26 -15.18 -16.28
N LEU A 244 -7.81 -14.60 -17.40
CA LEU A 244 -7.61 -15.31 -18.67
C LEU A 244 -6.53 -16.39 -18.58
N ALA A 245 -5.38 -16.08 -17.98
CA ALA A 245 -4.31 -17.06 -17.77
C ALA A 245 -4.81 -18.26 -16.95
N ARG A 246 -5.59 -18.00 -15.90
CA ARG A 246 -6.21 -19.03 -15.07
C ARG A 246 -7.22 -19.87 -15.82
N PHE A 247 -8.04 -19.25 -16.68
CA PHE A 247 -9.02 -19.98 -17.49
C PHE A 247 -8.33 -20.94 -18.46
N LYS A 248 -7.24 -20.50 -19.09
CA LYS A 248 -6.38 -21.36 -19.94
C LYS A 248 -5.78 -22.52 -19.15
N THR A 249 -5.19 -22.28 -17.97
CA THR A 249 -4.61 -23.35 -17.15
C THR A 249 -5.68 -24.36 -16.68
N ARG A 250 -6.87 -23.89 -16.29
CA ARG A 250 -7.97 -24.79 -15.85
C ARG A 250 -8.50 -25.66 -16.99
N ASN A 251 -8.58 -25.12 -18.20
CA ASN A 251 -8.99 -25.87 -19.38
C ASN A 251 -7.92 -26.86 -19.82
N ALA A 252 -6.63 -26.51 -19.73
CA ALA A 252 -5.53 -27.44 -20.04
C ALA A 252 -5.50 -28.65 -19.10
N VAL A 253 -5.70 -28.44 -17.78
CA VAL A 253 -5.78 -29.54 -16.79
C VAL A 253 -7.02 -30.41 -17.01
N ARG A 254 -8.14 -29.84 -17.50
CA ARG A 254 -9.37 -30.59 -17.77
C ARG A 254 -9.31 -31.36 -19.09
N ALA A 255 -8.46 -30.96 -20.03
CA ALA A 255 -8.25 -31.64 -21.31
C ALA A 255 -7.17 -32.74 -21.24
N SER A 256 -6.47 -32.87 -20.11
CA SER A 256 -5.43 -33.87 -19.85
C SER A 256 -5.86 -34.93 -18.82
N LEU A 257 -7.14 -34.93 -18.45
CA LEU A 257 -7.85 -35.94 -17.66
C LEU A 257 -8.92 -36.58 -18.56
#